data_AF-A0A931QNA6-F1
#
_entry.id   AF-A0A931QNA6-F1
#
_cell.length_a   1.000
_cell.length_b   1.000
_cell.length_c   1.000
_cell.angle_alpha   90.00
_cell.angle_beta   90.00
_cell.angle_gamma   90.00
#
_symmetry.space_group_name_H-M   'P 1'
#
loop_
_entity.id
_entity.type
_entity.pdbx_description
1 polymer ?
#
loop_
_entity_poly.entity_id
_entity_poly.type
_entity_poly.pdbx_seq_one_letter_code
_entity_poly.pdbx_strand_id
1 'polypeptide(L)'
;MNDNNNDAILTIEADQRKKANEFIIKHLQGSMSDGKSDLKGLRRKLALTYWVIITLSVVMFCVGIVLLSVPFLSAFGGKVKELESLIAAGFGLADLVSLFLFKPLERIHKIMGDMSQIVIALNSFQTQLGLRLMQMDATDRNSMGTTAEHVNSAAKESIKIIQDYFETAQATA
;
A
#
# COMPACT_ATOMS: atom_id res chain seq x y z
N MET A 1 -5.25 -65.08 -24.28
CA MET A 1 -4.84 -65.16 -22.85
C MET A 1 -3.97 -63.95 -22.59
N ASN A 2 -4.29 -63.20 -21.52
CA ASN A 2 -3.62 -62.00 -21.01
C ASN A 2 -3.88 -60.66 -21.72
N ASP A 3 -4.96 -59.99 -21.31
CA ASP A 3 -5.24 -58.59 -21.62
C ASP A 3 -6.01 -57.88 -20.48
N ASN A 4 -5.70 -58.21 -19.21
CA ASN A 4 -6.40 -57.68 -18.03
C ASN A 4 -5.43 -57.30 -16.90
N ASN A 5 -4.45 -56.42 -17.16
CA ASN A 5 -3.59 -55.96 -16.06
C ASN A 5 -3.07 -54.52 -16.16
N ASN A 6 -3.76 -53.62 -16.87
CA ASN A 6 -3.33 -52.22 -17.02
C ASN A 6 -4.26 -51.18 -16.36
N ASP A 7 -5.39 -51.57 -15.76
CA ASP A 7 -6.34 -50.60 -15.17
C ASP A 7 -6.12 -50.31 -13.67
N ALA A 8 -5.10 -50.90 -13.05
CA ALA A 8 -4.80 -50.69 -11.63
C ALA A 8 -3.88 -49.48 -11.35
N ILE A 9 -3.50 -48.73 -12.38
CA ILE A 9 -2.60 -47.58 -12.24
C ILE A 9 -3.44 -46.29 -12.32
N LEU A 10 -3.59 -45.63 -11.16
CA LEU A 10 -3.99 -44.21 -10.97
C LEU A 10 -5.45 -43.88 -10.65
N THR A 11 -6.19 -44.73 -9.92
CA THR A 11 -7.29 -44.21 -9.11
C THR A 11 -6.75 -43.78 -7.75
N ILE A 12 -6.17 -42.58 -7.67
CA ILE A 12 -6.02 -41.90 -6.39
C ILE A 12 -7.41 -41.89 -5.74
N GLU A 13 -7.58 -42.54 -4.59
CA GLU A 13 -8.85 -42.60 -3.89
C GLU A 13 -9.39 -41.17 -3.70
N ALA A 14 -10.68 -40.97 -3.90
CA ALA A 14 -11.33 -39.66 -3.79
C ALA A 14 -11.01 -38.95 -2.47
N ASP A 15 -10.76 -39.71 -1.39
CA ASP A 15 -10.38 -39.19 -0.09
C ASP A 15 -8.96 -38.58 -0.06
N GLN A 16 -8.00 -39.16 -0.79
CA GLN A 16 -6.66 -38.58 -0.93
C GLN A 16 -6.67 -37.29 -1.77
N ARG A 17 -7.58 -37.19 -2.75
CA ARG A 17 -7.76 -35.96 -3.56
C ARG A 17 -8.27 -34.81 -2.71
N LYS A 18 -9.28 -35.09 -1.88
CA LYS A 18 -9.86 -34.11 -0.97
C LYS A 18 -8.81 -33.59 0.03
N LYS A 19 -7.97 -34.48 0.57
CA LYS A 19 -6.87 -34.12 1.47
C LYS A 19 -5.78 -33.28 0.79
N ALA A 20 -5.41 -33.58 -0.46
CA ALA A 20 -4.43 -32.78 -1.20
C ALA A 20 -4.95 -31.37 -1.49
N ASN A 21 -6.21 -31.25 -1.93
CA ASN A 21 -6.85 -29.94 -2.15
C ASN A 21 -6.99 -29.16 -0.84
N GLU A 22 -7.43 -29.79 0.25
CA GLU A 22 -7.48 -29.14 1.57
C GLU A 22 -6.11 -28.68 2.04
N PHE A 23 -5.06 -29.47 1.84
CA PHE A 23 -3.69 -29.09 2.21
C PHE A 23 -3.21 -27.86 1.43
N ILE A 24 -3.40 -27.85 0.10
CA ILE A 24 -3.03 -26.74 -0.77
C ILE A 24 -3.80 -25.48 -0.37
N ILE A 25 -5.13 -25.58 -0.18
CA ILE A 25 -5.98 -24.47 0.24
C ILE A 25 -5.53 -23.93 1.59
N LYS A 26 -5.24 -24.80 2.57
CA LYS A 26 -4.85 -24.40 3.92
C LYS A 26 -3.46 -23.74 3.93
N HIS A 27 -2.52 -24.23 3.14
CA HIS A 27 -1.21 -23.62 2.98
C HIS A 27 -1.30 -22.23 2.32
N LEU A 28 -2.11 -22.11 1.26
CA LEU A 28 -2.38 -20.83 0.60
C LEU A 28 -3.10 -19.83 1.50
N GLN A 29 -4.07 -20.27 2.29
CA GLN A 29 -4.73 -19.44 3.30
C GLN A 29 -3.74 -18.97 4.37
N GLY A 30 -2.80 -19.82 4.79
CA GLY A 30 -1.71 -19.46 5.68
C GLY A 30 -0.85 -18.34 5.09
N SER A 31 -0.31 -18.54 3.88
CA SER A 31 0.52 -17.54 3.19
C SER A 31 -0.23 -16.23 2.91
N MET A 32 -1.52 -16.27 2.59
CA MET A 32 -2.36 -15.08 2.44
C MET A 32 -2.58 -14.35 3.78
N SER A 33 -2.80 -15.10 4.87
CA SER A 33 -2.95 -14.54 6.21
C SER A 33 -1.67 -13.84 6.66
N ASP A 34 -0.51 -14.45 6.40
CA ASP A 34 0.80 -13.88 6.70
C ASP A 34 1.03 -12.58 5.92
N GLY A 35 0.75 -12.59 4.61
CA GLY A 35 0.80 -11.38 3.78
C GLY A 35 -0.15 -10.28 4.24
N LYS A 36 -1.33 -10.62 4.76
CA LYS A 36 -2.27 -9.66 5.35
C LYS A 36 -1.71 -9.07 6.66
N SER A 37 -0.96 -9.85 7.43
CA SER A 37 -0.30 -9.39 8.65
C SER A 37 0.84 -8.39 8.33
N ASP A 38 1.61 -8.66 7.27
CA ASP A 38 2.68 -7.78 6.80
C ASP A 38 2.12 -6.46 6.26
N LEU A 39 1.04 -6.51 5.49
CA LEU A 39 0.32 -5.31 5.04
C LEU A 39 -0.23 -4.48 6.21
N LYS A 40 -0.75 -5.13 7.26
CA LYS A 40 -1.13 -4.43 8.50
C LYS A 40 0.07 -3.78 9.18
N GLY A 41 1.21 -4.47 9.21
CA GLY A 41 2.47 -3.95 9.73
C GLY A 41 2.93 -2.70 8.97
N LEU A 42 2.90 -2.75 7.63
CA LEU A 42 3.20 -1.63 6.76
C LEU A 42 2.26 -0.45 7.03
N ARG A 43 0.94 -0.70 7.04
CA ARG A 43 -0.08 0.33 7.32
C ARG A 43 0.14 0.98 8.69
N ARG A 44 0.53 0.21 9.70
CA ARG A 44 0.83 0.73 11.04
C ARG A 44 2.09 1.59 11.04
N LYS A 45 3.15 1.20 10.34
CA LYS A 45 4.37 2.02 10.17
C LYS A 45 4.03 3.34 9.47
N LEU A 46 3.24 3.32 8.40
CA LEU A 46 2.80 4.55 7.73
C LEU A 46 1.93 5.43 8.64
N ALA A 47 1.00 4.84 9.39
CA ALA A 47 0.18 5.59 10.35
C ALA A 47 1.04 6.26 11.42
N LEU A 48 2.12 5.60 11.86
CA LEU A 48 3.09 6.17 12.80
C LEU A 48 3.87 7.32 12.16
N THR A 49 4.38 7.14 10.94
CA THR A 49 5.07 8.22 10.19
C THR A 49 4.15 9.43 9.98
N TYR A 50 2.87 9.20 9.69
CA TYR A 50 1.86 10.27 9.60
C TYR A 50 1.72 11.02 10.91
N TRP A 51 1.61 10.30 12.03
CA TRP A 51 1.52 10.90 13.36
C TRP A 51 2.77 11.70 13.73
N VAL A 52 3.96 11.20 13.38
CA VAL A 52 5.23 11.91 13.57
C VAL A 52 5.23 13.21 12.77
N ILE A 53 4.79 13.19 11.52
CA ILE A 53 4.77 14.40 10.69
C ILE A 53 3.75 15.41 11.22
N ILE A 54 2.55 14.98 11.61
CA ILE A 54 1.59 15.88 12.29
C ILE A 54 2.21 16.52 13.52
N THR A 55 2.87 15.72 14.36
CA THR A 55 3.50 16.22 15.59
C THR A 55 4.57 17.26 15.25
N LEU A 56 5.42 16.99 14.25
CA LEU A 56 6.43 17.92 13.77
C LEU A 56 5.79 19.21 13.24
N SER A 57 4.71 19.12 12.46
CA SER A 57 3.97 20.28 11.95
C SER A 57 3.37 21.12 13.07
N VAL A 58 2.83 20.51 14.13
CA VAL A 58 2.33 21.22 15.32
C VAL A 58 3.46 21.94 16.04
N VAL A 59 4.60 21.27 16.25
CA VAL A 59 5.78 21.90 16.87
C VAL A 59 6.26 23.10 16.05
N MET A 60 6.37 22.95 14.73
CA MET A 60 6.78 24.04 13.84
C MET A 60 5.78 25.18 13.82
N PHE A 61 4.48 24.88 13.91
CA PHE A 61 3.45 25.90 14.06
C PHE A 61 3.60 26.68 15.37
N CYS A 62 3.84 26.01 16.50
CA CYS A 62 4.12 26.67 17.77
C CYS A 62 5.38 27.54 17.70
N VAL A 63 6.45 27.06 17.05
CA VAL A 63 7.66 27.85 16.81
C VAL A 63 7.34 29.10 15.98
N GLY A 64 6.51 28.97 14.94
CA GLY A 64 6.03 30.09 14.13
C GLY A 64 5.27 31.15 14.96
N ILE A 65 4.39 30.72 15.88
CA ILE A 65 3.69 31.62 16.80
C ILE A 65 4.69 32.37 17.70
N VAL A 66 5.66 31.66 18.28
CA VAL A 66 6.68 32.28 19.13
C VAL A 66 7.51 33.29 18.34
N LEU A 67 7.91 32.96 17.11
CA LEU A 67 8.66 33.87 16.24
C LEU A 67 7.86 35.12 15.85
N LEU A 68 6.54 35.01 15.68
CA LEU A 68 5.67 36.18 15.45
C LEU A 68 5.47 37.03 16.71
N SER A 69 5.44 36.39 17.88
CA SER A 69 5.16 37.10 19.13
C SER A 69 6.21 38.18 19.44
N VAL A 70 7.48 37.96 19.07
CA VAL A 70 8.59 38.91 19.30
C VAL A 70 8.43 40.23 18.54
N PRO A 71 8.30 40.26 17.20
CA PRO A 71 8.07 41.50 16.45
C PRO A 71 6.71 42.12 16.79
N PHE A 72 5.69 41.31 17.10
CA PHE A 72 4.39 41.83 17.55
C PHE A 72 4.52 42.64 18.86
N LEU A 73 5.22 42.11 19.86
CA LEU A 73 5.50 42.83 21.10
C LEU A 73 6.40 44.05 20.89
N SER A 74 7.39 43.95 19.98
CA SER A 74 8.28 45.07 19.65
C SER A 74 7.57 46.23 18.96
N ALA A 75 6.57 45.94 18.09
CA ALA A 75 5.76 46.95 17.44
C ALA A 75 4.98 47.78 18.47
N PHE A 76 4.30 47.13 19.43
CA PHE A 76 3.60 47.84 20.52
C PHE A 76 4.53 48.64 21.45
N GLY A 77 5.83 48.35 21.46
CA GLY A 77 6.84 49.05 22.25
C GLY A 77 7.35 50.38 21.64
N GLY A 78 6.86 50.77 20.45
CA GLY A 78 7.16 52.08 19.83
C GLY A 78 8.61 52.25 19.33
N LYS A 79 9.38 51.17 19.23
CA LYS A 79 10.75 51.18 18.69
C LYS A 79 10.77 50.33 17.43
N VAL A 80 11.11 50.97 16.30
CA VAL A 80 11.37 50.44 14.94
C VAL A 80 10.24 50.70 13.93
N LYS A 81 10.64 51.01 12.68
CA LYS A 81 9.80 51.13 11.48
C LYS A 81 8.89 49.90 11.32
N GLU A 82 7.68 49.99 11.85
CA GLU A 82 6.77 48.86 12.09
C GLU A 82 6.40 48.06 10.84
N LEU A 83 6.36 48.71 9.68
CA LEU A 83 5.86 48.08 8.45
C LEU A 83 6.85 47.07 7.85
N GLU A 84 8.15 47.41 7.78
CA GLU A 84 9.17 46.55 7.17
C GLU A 84 9.41 45.29 7.99
N SER A 85 9.42 45.40 9.33
CA SER A 85 9.58 44.26 10.23
C SER A 85 8.36 43.33 10.19
N LEU A 86 7.15 43.87 10.06
CA LEU A 86 5.93 43.08 9.98
C LEU A 86 5.86 42.31 8.65
N ILE A 87 6.21 42.97 7.54
CA ILE A 87 6.25 42.34 6.21
C ILE A 87 7.31 41.24 6.17
N ALA A 88 8.51 41.49 6.70
CA ALA A 88 9.56 40.48 6.76
C ALA A 88 9.17 39.27 7.62
N ALA A 89 8.53 39.51 8.78
CA ALA A 89 8.01 38.44 9.63
C ALA A 89 6.91 37.62 8.93
N GLY A 90 6.00 38.29 8.22
CA GLY A 90 4.96 37.64 7.42
C GLY A 90 5.52 36.77 6.29
N PHE A 91 6.54 37.25 5.58
CA PHE A 91 7.20 36.50 4.51
C PHE A 91 7.96 35.28 5.04
N GLY A 92 8.70 35.45 6.14
CA GLY A 92 9.40 34.35 6.81
C GLY A 92 8.45 33.26 7.31
N LEU A 93 7.26 33.65 7.80
CA LEU A 93 6.24 32.69 8.23
C LEU A 93 5.59 31.96 7.06
N ALA A 94 5.26 32.67 5.98
CA ALA A 94 4.69 32.07 4.79
C ALA A 94 5.63 31.01 4.19
N ASP A 95 6.93 31.30 4.18
CA ASP A 95 7.96 30.34 3.73
C ASP A 95 8.07 29.14 4.68
N LEU A 96 8.05 29.37 5.99
CA LEU A 96 8.02 28.30 7.01
C LEU A 96 6.80 27.38 6.84
N VAL A 97 5.61 27.95 6.66
CA VAL A 97 4.37 27.18 6.46
C VAL A 97 4.42 26.42 5.13
N SER A 98 4.94 27.03 4.06
CA SER A 98 5.11 26.37 2.77
C SER A 98 6.07 25.17 2.85
N LEU A 99 7.24 25.36 3.46
CA LEU A 99 8.29 24.34 3.55
C LEU A 99 7.95 23.21 4.52
N PHE A 100 7.33 23.50 5.66
CA PHE A 100 7.13 22.52 6.72
C PHE A 100 5.71 21.97 6.86
N LEU A 101 4.71 22.65 6.30
CA LEU A 101 3.32 22.22 6.38
C LEU A 101 2.81 21.75 5.02
N PHE A 102 2.94 22.54 3.96
CA PHE A 102 2.36 22.16 2.67
C PHE A 102 3.12 21.03 1.98
N LYS A 103 4.42 21.19 1.73
CA LYS A 103 5.20 20.18 0.97
C LYS A 103 5.22 18.79 1.62
N PRO A 104 5.42 18.64 2.94
CA PRO A 104 5.42 17.31 3.56
C PRO A 104 4.04 16.65 3.51
N LEU A 105 2.97 17.43 3.73
CA LEU A 105 1.60 16.93 3.80
C LEU A 105 1.10 16.50 2.41
N GLU A 106 1.43 17.28 1.38
CA GLU A 106 1.21 16.89 -0.02
C GLU A 106 1.93 15.58 -0.37
N ARG A 107 3.20 15.46 0.02
CA ARG A 107 3.97 14.23 -0.21
C ARG A 107 3.37 13.01 0.49
N ILE A 108 2.86 13.17 1.72
CA ILE A 108 2.15 12.06 2.41
C ILE A 108 0.88 11.69 1.67
N HIS A 109 0.06 12.67 1.26
CA HIS A 109 -1.18 12.37 0.54
C HIS A 109 -0.90 11.62 -0.76
N LYS A 110 0.16 12.01 -1.49
CA LYS A 110 0.61 11.28 -2.69
C LYS A 110 1.00 9.84 -2.34
N ILE A 111 1.89 9.63 -1.37
CA ILE A 111 2.34 8.28 -0.94
C ILE A 111 1.17 7.44 -0.42
N MET A 112 0.22 8.04 0.31
CA MET A 112 -0.96 7.34 0.81
C MET A 112 -1.90 6.94 -0.32
N GLY A 113 -2.06 7.80 -1.33
CA GLY A 113 -2.75 7.48 -2.58
C GLY A 113 -2.09 6.30 -3.28
N ASP A 114 -0.78 6.37 -3.51
CA ASP A 114 0.03 5.31 -4.14
C ASP A 114 -0.15 3.96 -3.42
N MET A 115 -0.03 3.98 -2.10
CA MET A 115 -0.20 2.78 -1.27
C MET A 115 -1.61 2.22 -1.31
N SER A 116 -2.65 3.08 -1.31
CA SER A 116 -4.03 2.62 -1.41
C SER A 116 -4.25 1.84 -2.70
N GLN A 117 -3.72 2.34 -3.82
CA GLN A 117 -3.84 1.68 -5.12
C GLN A 117 -3.07 0.36 -5.17
N ILE A 118 -1.85 0.32 -4.62
CA ILE A 118 -1.08 -0.93 -4.49
C ILE A 118 -1.84 -1.95 -3.63
N VAL A 119 -2.44 -1.53 -2.52
CA VAL A 119 -3.23 -2.42 -1.64
C VAL A 119 -4.46 -2.95 -2.35
N ILE A 120 -5.17 -2.10 -3.13
CA ILE A 120 -6.33 -2.52 -3.91
C ILE A 120 -5.91 -3.53 -4.98
N ALA A 121 -4.83 -3.28 -5.71
CA ALA A 121 -4.30 -4.20 -6.72
C ALA A 121 -3.91 -5.55 -6.11
N LEU A 122 -3.20 -5.55 -4.98
CA LEU A 122 -2.83 -6.76 -4.23
C LEU A 122 -4.06 -7.53 -3.73
N ASN A 123 -5.05 -6.84 -3.18
CA ASN A 123 -6.26 -7.49 -2.67
C ASN A 123 -7.13 -8.07 -3.81
N SER A 124 -7.19 -7.37 -4.95
CA SER A 124 -7.83 -7.87 -6.18
C SER A 124 -7.14 -9.14 -6.66
N PHE A 125 -5.80 -9.12 -6.76
CA PHE A 125 -5.00 -10.29 -7.12
C PHE A 125 -5.26 -11.48 -6.18
N GLN A 126 -5.17 -11.26 -4.87
CA GLN A 126 -5.42 -12.30 -3.87
C GLN A 126 -6.82 -12.89 -4.00
N THR A 127 -7.83 -12.06 -4.23
CA THR A 127 -9.21 -12.51 -4.42
C THR A 127 -9.35 -13.38 -5.67
N GLN A 128 -8.77 -12.93 -6.80
CA GLN A 128 -8.77 -13.70 -8.04
C GLN A 128 -8.03 -15.04 -7.88
N LEU A 129 -6.86 -15.02 -7.26
CA LEU A 129 -6.08 -16.22 -6.97
C LEU A 129 -6.88 -17.21 -6.12
N GLY A 130 -7.50 -16.72 -5.04
CA GLY A 130 -8.32 -17.53 -4.13
C GLY A 130 -9.50 -18.19 -4.84
N LEU A 131 -10.24 -17.44 -5.66
CA LEU A 131 -11.36 -17.98 -6.45
C LEU A 131 -10.91 -19.03 -7.46
N ARG A 132 -9.78 -18.81 -8.15
CA ARG A 132 -9.25 -19.76 -9.13
C ARG A 132 -8.72 -21.03 -8.48
N LEU A 133 -8.05 -20.90 -7.34
CA LEU A 133 -7.59 -22.06 -6.57
C LEU A 133 -8.75 -22.86 -5.97
N MET A 134 -9.86 -22.22 -5.60
CA MET A 134 -11.09 -22.92 -5.19
C MET A 134 -11.77 -23.67 -6.35
N GLN A 135 -11.58 -23.22 -7.59
CA GLN A 135 -12.12 -23.86 -8.79
C GLN A 135 -11.21 -24.95 -9.37
N MET A 136 -9.96 -25.01 -8.94
CA MET A 136 -8.96 -25.94 -9.45
C MET A 136 -9.25 -27.37 -8.97
N ASP A 137 -9.27 -28.31 -9.90
CA ASP A 137 -9.21 -29.74 -9.60
C ASP A 137 -7.77 -30.22 -9.78
N ALA A 138 -7.09 -30.57 -8.67
CA ALA A 138 -5.70 -31.03 -8.71
C ALA A 138 -5.49 -32.38 -9.40
N THR A 139 -6.57 -33.09 -9.77
CA THR A 139 -6.48 -34.37 -10.48
C THR A 139 -6.68 -34.26 -11.98
N ASP A 140 -7.23 -33.14 -12.45
CA ASP A 140 -7.31 -32.83 -13.87
C ASP A 140 -6.12 -31.93 -14.26
N ARG A 141 -5.19 -32.51 -15.02
CA ARG A 141 -4.01 -31.79 -15.55
C ARG A 141 -4.42 -30.58 -16.40
N ASN A 142 -5.57 -30.64 -17.08
CA ASN A 142 -6.09 -29.51 -17.85
C ASN A 142 -6.64 -28.40 -16.93
N SER A 143 -7.36 -28.75 -15.86
CA SER A 143 -7.80 -27.80 -14.81
C SER A 143 -6.62 -27.12 -14.12
N MET A 144 -5.54 -27.85 -13.82
CA MET A 144 -4.31 -27.25 -13.28
C MET A 144 -3.62 -26.33 -14.29
N GLY A 145 -3.56 -26.71 -15.57
CA GLY A 145 -2.98 -25.89 -16.64
C GLY A 145 -3.72 -24.57 -16.82
N THR A 146 -5.06 -24.63 -16.91
CA THR A 146 -5.91 -23.44 -17.04
C THR A 146 -5.86 -22.56 -15.80
N THR A 147 -5.82 -23.15 -14.60
CA THR A 147 -5.62 -22.39 -13.35
C THR A 147 -4.27 -21.69 -13.33
N ALA A 148 -3.18 -22.37 -13.74
CA ALA A 148 -1.86 -21.76 -13.82
C ALA A 148 -1.79 -20.61 -14.84
N GLU A 149 -2.44 -20.74 -16.00
CA GLU A 149 -2.56 -19.65 -16.97
C GLU A 149 -3.35 -18.46 -16.40
N HIS A 150 -4.46 -18.71 -15.71
CA HIS A 150 -5.24 -17.65 -15.07
C HIS A 150 -4.48 -16.96 -13.95
N VAL A 151 -3.73 -17.71 -13.13
CA VAL A 151 -2.85 -17.15 -12.09
C VAL A 151 -1.76 -16.28 -12.73
N ASN A 152 -1.12 -16.75 -13.79
CA ASN A 152 -0.11 -16.00 -14.52
C ASN A 152 -0.71 -14.72 -15.14
N SER A 153 -1.90 -14.82 -15.73
CA SER A 153 -2.62 -13.66 -16.29
C SER A 153 -2.97 -12.64 -15.21
N ALA A 154 -3.53 -13.08 -14.08
CA ALA A 154 -3.87 -12.21 -12.95
C ALA A 154 -2.61 -11.54 -12.35
N ALA A 155 -1.49 -12.27 -12.30
CA ALA A 155 -0.21 -11.73 -11.84
C ALA A 155 0.31 -10.66 -12.82
N LYS A 156 0.27 -10.94 -14.13
CA LYS A 156 0.64 -9.96 -15.17
C LYS A 156 -0.24 -8.72 -15.13
N GLU A 157 -1.55 -8.88 -14.98
CA GLU A 157 -2.48 -7.77 -14.88
C GLU A 157 -2.22 -6.93 -13.63
N SER A 158 -1.95 -7.57 -12.49
CA SER A 158 -1.62 -6.87 -11.24
C SER A 158 -0.30 -6.12 -11.33
N ILE A 159 0.72 -6.72 -11.95
CA ILE A 159 2.00 -6.07 -12.23
C ILE A 159 1.80 -4.88 -13.17
N LYS A 160 0.99 -5.06 -14.24
CA LYS A 160 0.70 -4.00 -15.20
C LYS A 160 -0.02 -2.83 -14.54
N ILE A 161 -1.03 -3.08 -13.70
CA ILE A 161 -1.72 -2.01 -12.96
C ILE A 161 -0.72 -1.22 -12.10
N ILE A 162 0.22 -1.91 -11.43
CA ILE A 162 1.26 -1.25 -10.64
C ILE A 162 2.21 -0.45 -11.54
N GLN A 163 2.64 -1.00 -12.68
CA GLN A 163 3.52 -0.31 -13.64
C GLN A 163 2.85 0.91 -14.26
N ASP A 164 1.65 0.75 -14.83
CA ASP A 164 0.86 1.82 -15.43
C ASP A 164 0.62 2.94 -14.41
N TYR A 165 0.41 2.59 -13.14
CA TYR A 165 0.28 3.56 -12.06
C TYR A 165 1.56 4.38 -11.84
N PHE A 166 2.71 3.72 -11.69
CA PHE A 166 3.98 4.41 -11.47
C PHE A 166 4.43 5.23 -12.69
N GLU A 167 4.17 4.76 -13.91
CA GLU A 167 4.45 5.49 -15.14
C GLU A 167 3.56 6.74 -15.27
N THR A 168 2.26 6.61 -14.99
CA THR A 168 1.33 7.74 -14.98
C THR A 168 1.68 8.75 -13.89
N ALA A 169 2.05 8.28 -12.70
CA ALA A 169 2.46 9.11 -11.58
C ALA A 169 3.80 9.83 -11.79
N GLN A 170 4.69 9.29 -12.66
CA GLN A 170 5.91 9.97 -13.11
C GLN A 170 5.64 10.98 -14.23
N ALA A 171 4.72 10.69 -15.15
CA ALA A 171 4.35 11.59 -16.25
C ALA A 171 3.58 12.85 -15.78
N THR A 172 2.98 12.79 -14.59
CA THR A 172 2.20 13.89 -13.98
C THR A 172 2.93 14.61 -12.84
N ALA A 173 4.15 14.19 -12.50
CA ALA A 173 5.01 14.82 -11.49
C ALA A 173 5.96 15.85 -12.12
#